data_AF-A0A9X5ULY3-F1
#
_entry.id   AF-A0A9X5ULY3-F1
#
_cell.length_a   1.000
_cell.length_b   1.000
_cell.length_c   1.000
_cell.angle_alpha   90.00
_cell.angle_beta   90.00
_cell.angle_gamma   90.00
#
_symmetry.space_group_name_H-M   'P 1'
#
loop_
_entity.id
_entity.type
_entity.pdbx_description
1 polymer ?
#
loop_
_entity_poly.entity_id
_entity_poly.type
_entity_poly.pdbx_seq_one_letter_code
_entity_poly.pdbx_strand_id
1 'polypeptide(L)' 'MVGRVPSELEQWFVDQSDARKIELRFTANGDPALPDLGLVMRVQRAGDVLLTRLLILSHEWRMSPDDCVPESEWHTWDSF' A
#
# COMPACT_ATOMS: atom_id res chain seq x y z
N MET A 1 10.58 7.45 6.12
CA MET A 1 9.65 6.39 6.58
C MET A 1 10.42 5.09 6.54
N VAL A 2 10.69 4.46 7.68
CA VAL A 2 11.42 3.18 7.72
C VAL A 2 10.43 2.07 7.35
N GLY A 3 10.76 1.26 6.35
CA GLY A 3 9.93 0.11 5.98
C GLY A 3 9.77 -0.83 7.18
N ARG A 4 8.54 -1.22 7.48
CA ARG A 4 8.26 -2.33 8.42
C ARG A 4 8.28 -3.64 7.66
N VAL A 5 8.37 -4.76 8.39
CA VAL A 5 8.19 -6.08 7.79
C VAL A 5 6.79 -6.14 7.17
N PRO A 6 6.60 -6.70 5.96
CA PRO A 6 5.29 -6.73 5.30
C PRO A 6 4.16 -7.25 6.20
N SER A 7 4.38 -8.37 6.88
CA SER A 7 3.37 -8.97 7.77
C SER A 7 2.97 -8.06 8.94
N GLU A 8 3.90 -7.29 9.50
CA GLU A 8 3.59 -6.35 10.59
C GLU A 8 2.76 -5.16 10.10
N LEU A 9 3.02 -4.69 8.88
CA LEU A 9 2.26 -3.58 8.32
C LEU A 9 0.89 -4.01 7.80
N GLU A 10 0.78 -5.21 7.24
CA GLU A 10 -0.51 -5.83 6.89
C GLU A 10 -1.41 -5.95 8.12
N GLN A 11 -0.86 -6.47 9.23
CA GLN A 11 -1.63 -6.56 10.48
C GLN A 11 -2.07 -5.18 10.98
N TRP A 12 -1.22 -4.16 10.84
CA TRP A 12 -1.59 -2.78 11.19
C TRP A 12 -2.76 -2.27 10.33
N PHE A 13 -2.85 -2.61 9.04
CA PHE A 13 -4.00 -2.25 8.19
C PHE A 13 -5.29 -2.89 8.69
N VAL A 14 -5.22 -4.18 9.07
CA VAL A 14 -6.36 -4.91 9.65
C VAL A 14 -6.81 -4.25 10.96
N ASP A 15 -5.87 -3.97 11.86
CA ASP A 15 -6.16 -3.34 13.15
C ASP A 15 -6.77 -1.94 12.98
N GLN A 16 -6.30 -1.15 12.02
CA GLN A 16 -6.87 0.16 11.73
C GLN A 16 -8.27 0.08 11.13
N SER A 17 -8.51 -0.89 10.23
CA SER A 17 -9.84 -1.15 9.68
C SER A 17 -10.84 -1.45 10.79
N ASP A 18 -10.50 -2.35 11.71
CA ASP A 18 -11.40 -2.72 12.79
C ASP A 18 -11.59 -1.58 13.81
N ALA A 19 -10.50 -0.92 14.23
CA ALA A 19 -10.56 0.15 15.22
C ALA A 19 -11.38 1.36 14.75
N ARG A 20 -11.34 1.68 13.45
CA ARG A 20 -12.03 2.84 12.87
C ARG A 20 -13.34 2.48 12.17
N LYS A 21 -13.67 1.18 12.06
CA LYS A 21 -14.82 0.67 11.32
C LYS A 21 -14.85 1.16 9.87
N ILE A 22 -13.68 1.16 9.23
CA ILE A 22 -13.48 1.54 7.83
C ILE A 22 -13.18 0.30 7.00
N GLU A 23 -13.49 0.36 5.71
CA GLU A 23 -13.33 -0.79 4.82
C GLU A 23 -11.85 -1.04 4.50
N LEU A 24 -11.39 -2.27 4.75
CA LEU A 24 -10.14 -2.79 4.21
C LEU A 24 -10.40 -3.35 2.81
N ARG A 25 -9.66 -2.85 1.82
CA ARG A 25 -9.70 -3.34 0.44
C ARG A 25 -8.36 -3.91 0.03
N PHE A 26 -8.35 -4.62 -1.09
CA PHE A 26 -7.13 -5.07 -1.76
C PHE A 26 -7.10 -4.51 -3.18
N THR A 27 -5.92 -4.05 -3.61
CA THR A 27 -5.68 -3.59 -4.99
C THR A 27 -5.71 -4.77 -5.96
N ALA A 28 -5.69 -4.50 -7.28
CA ALA A 28 -5.57 -5.57 -8.29
C ALA A 28 -4.31 -6.42 -8.11
N ASN A 29 -3.26 -5.85 -7.52
CA ASN A 29 -1.99 -6.52 -7.22
C ASN A 29 -2.00 -7.25 -5.87
N GLY A 30 -3.13 -7.27 -5.16
CA GLY A 30 -3.29 -7.95 -3.87
C GLY A 30 -2.74 -7.17 -2.68
N ASP A 31 -2.45 -5.88 -2.83
CA ASP A 31 -1.93 -5.09 -1.71
C ASP A 31 -3.06 -4.48 -0.85
N PRO A 32 -2.90 -4.42 0.49
CA PRO A 32 -3.90 -3.83 1.37
C PRO A 32 -4.07 -2.32 1.16
N ALA A 33 -5.31 -1.86 1.22
CA ALA A 33 -5.70 -0.46 1.09
C ALA A 33 -6.76 -0.07 2.13
N LEU A 34 -6.63 1.15 2.67
CA LEU A 34 -7.64 1.83 3.49
C LEU A 34 -8.07 3.10 2.76
N PRO A 35 -9.03 3.01 1.81
CA PRO A 35 -9.45 4.14 0.98
C PRO A 35 -9.90 5.34 1.81
N ASP A 36 -10.62 5.11 2.91
CA ASP A 36 -11.10 6.17 3.80
C ASP A 36 -9.98 6.98 4.47
N LEU A 37 -8.78 6.40 4.57
CA LEU A 37 -7.56 7.07 5.04
C LEU A 37 -6.65 7.53 3.91
N GLY A 38 -6.96 7.18 2.65
CA GLY A 38 -6.09 7.41 1.51
C GLY A 38 -4.78 6.64 1.62
N LEU A 39 -4.78 5.46 2.24
CA LEU A 39 -3.56 4.67 2.43
C LEU A 39 -3.58 3.42 1.58
N VAL A 40 -2.47 3.14 0.91
CA VAL A 40 -2.22 1.87 0.22
C VAL A 40 -0.86 1.38 0.65
N MET A 41 -0.82 0.15 1.16
CA MET A 41 0.41 -0.57 1.39
C MET A 41 0.90 -1.16 0.07
N ARG A 42 2.21 -1.25 -0.13
CA ARG A 42 2.81 -1.93 -1.26
C ARG A 42 3.93 -2.82 -0.77
N VAL A 43 3.93 -4.07 -1.21
CA VAL A 43 5.08 -4.95 -1.07
C VAL A 43 5.85 -4.95 -2.38
N GLN A 44 7.13 -4.60 -2.32
CA GLN A 44 8.00 -4.53 -3.49
C GLN A 44 9.25 -5.35 -3.24
N ARG A 45 9.67 -6.13 -4.23
CA ARG A 45 10.89 -6.94 -4.15
C ARG A 45 12.06 -6.13 -4.70
N ALA A 46 13.10 -5.93 -3.89
CA ALA A 46 14.35 -5.30 -4.30
C ALA A 46 15.46 -6.34 -4.10
N GLY A 47 15.92 -6.96 -5.19
CA GLY A 47 16.77 -8.15 -5.15
C GLY A 47 16.11 -9.28 -4.35
N ASP A 48 16.73 -9.66 -3.24
CA ASP A 48 16.25 -10.72 -2.33
C ASP A 48 15.45 -10.21 -1.12
N VAL A 49 15.24 -8.89 -1.03
CA VAL A 49 14.54 -8.27 0.10
C VAL A 49 13.14 -7.83 -0.32
N LEU A 50 12.16 -8.05 0.56
CA LEU A 50 10.84 -7.43 0.45
C LEU A 50 10.84 -6.12 1.24
N LEU A 51 10.52 -5.03 0.57
CA LEU A 51 10.34 -3.71 1.14
C LEU A 51 8.85 -3.37 1.20
N THR A 52 8.48 -2.58 2.19
CA THR A 52 7.12 -2.06 2.31
C THR A 52 7.10 -0.55 2.11
N ARG A 53 6.31 -0.09 1.15
CA ARG A 53 6.08 1.34 0.88
C ARG A 53 4.61 1.66 1.16
N LEU A 54 4.37 2.77 1.86
CA LEU A 54 3.03 3.35 1.97
C LEU A 54 2.87 4.45 0.93
N LEU A 55 1.79 4.37 0.18
CA LEU A 55 1.33 5.42 -0.72
C LEU A 55 0.20 6.16 -0.02
N ILE A 56 0.29 7.49 -0.04
CA ILE A 56 -0.74 8.38 0.49
C ILE A 56 -1.44 9.03 -0.70
N LEU A 57 -2.71 8.70 -0.89
CA LEU A 57 -3.54 9.15 -1.99
C LEU A 57 -4.44 10.30 -1.53
N SER A 58 -4.65 11.28 -2.42
CA SER A 58 -5.64 12.33 -2.21
C SER A 58 -7.05 11.74 -2.22
N HIS A 59 -8.01 12.47 -1.64
CA HIS A 59 -9.38 11.99 -1.48
C HIS A 59 -10.06 11.62 -2.81
N GLU A 60 -9.75 12.36 -3.86
CA GLU A 60 -10.20 12.17 -5.23
C GLU A 60 -9.75 10.84 -5.85
N TRP A 61 -8.68 10.23 -5.34
CA TRP A 61 -8.02 9.06 -5.92
C TRP A 61 -8.24 7.76 -5.13
N ARG A 62 -9.14 7.81 -4.14
CA ARG A 62 -9.47 6.68 -3.25
C ARG A 62 -10.14 5.50 -3.97
N MET A 63 -10.76 5.74 -5.11
CA MET A 63 -11.58 4.75 -5.82
C MET A 63 -10.81 3.92 -6.84
N SER A 64 -9.65 4.40 -7.29
CA SER A 64 -8.79 3.71 -8.26
C SER A 64 -7.30 3.94 -7.98
N PRO A 65 -6.77 3.39 -6.87
CA PRO A 65 -5.35 3.51 -6.53
C PRO A 65 -4.39 3.12 -7.67
N ASP A 66 -4.77 2.07 -8.41
CA ASP A 66 -3.99 1.51 -9.51
C ASP A 66 -3.88 2.49 -10.70
N ASP A 67 -4.87 3.37 -10.89
CA ASP A 67 -4.88 4.38 -11.97
C ASP A 67 -4.13 5.67 -11.60
N CYS A 68 -3.85 5.88 -10.33
CA CYS A 68 -3.37 7.18 -9.82
C CYS A 68 -1.85 7.25 -9.64
N VAL A 69 -1.17 6.10 -9.68
CA VAL A 69 0.28 6.00 -9.51
C VAL A 69 0.87 5.66 -10.87
N PRO A 70 1.76 6.51 -11.44
CA PRO A 70 2.37 6.25 -12.72
C PRO A 70 3.13 4.92 -12.75
N GLU A 71 3.11 4.23 -13.88
CA GLU A 71 3.75 2.91 -13.98
C GLU A 71 5.24 2.92 -13.64
N SER A 72 5.94 4.00 -13.98
CA SER A 72 7.34 4.21 -13.61
C SER A 72 7.58 4.29 -12.09
N GLU A 73 6.59 4.73 -11.32
CA GLU A 73 6.66 4.74 -9.85
C GLU A 73 6.48 3.34 -9.25
N TRP A 74 5.88 2.40 -9.99
CA TRP A 74 5.77 1.00 -9.58
C TRP A 74 7.11 0.26 -9.70
N HIS A 75 7.93 0.61 -10.69
CA HIS A 75 9.19 -0.08 -11.03
C HIS A 75 10.46 0.61 -10.55
N THR A 76 10.36 1.69 -9.76
CA THR A 76 11.50 2.57 -9.43
C THR A 76 12.68 1.85 -8.73
N TRP A 77 12.46 0.65 -8.19
CA TRP A 77 13.47 -0.10 -7.43
C TRP A 77 13.88 -1.44 -8.07
N ASP A 78 13.39 -1.76 -9.28
CA ASP A 78 13.76 -2.99 -10.02
C ASP A 78 15.22 -2.97 -10.54
N SER A 79 15.95 -1.87 -10.30
CA SER A 79 17.34 -1.67 -10.75
C SER A 79 18.41 -1.95 -9.67
N PHE A 80 18.03 -2.48 -8.51
CA PHE A 80 18.94 -2.80 -7.40
C PHE A 80 19.20 -4.30 -7.25
#